data_AF-A0A484ZNM7-F1
#
_entry.id   AF-A0A484ZNM7-F1
#
_cell.length_a   1.000
_cell.length_b   1.000
_cell.length_c   1.000
_cell.angle_alpha   90.00
_cell.angle_beta   90.00
_cell.angle_gamma   90.00
#
_symmetry.space_group_name_H-M   'P 1'
#
loop_
_entity.id
_entity.type
_entity.pdbx_description
1 polymer ?
#
loop_
_entity_poly.entity_id
_entity_poly.type
_entity_poly.pdbx_seq_one_letter_code
_entity_poly.pdbx_strand_id
1 'polypeptide(L)'
;MRQVYQLLCASADDNDSGIKFGGGAFIEKDWPKNPLGEDLTLLITIDSDKLNNEINRFKLPKGRYISVFSTYNENRYFLDDIIFFGDDIELNYIKSGFTKVTVSNSSKLNESGNTFPCQRIKLNENKLMMKIIQHSPFYLMKYQMEWLATIKS
;
A
#
# COMPACT_ATOMS: atom_id res chain seq x y z
N MET A 1 -10.19 -7.78 18.63
CA MET A 1 -8.89 -7.10 18.48
C MET A 1 -8.60 -6.94 17.01
N ARG A 2 -8.16 -5.77 16.55
CA ARG A 2 -7.79 -5.55 15.14
C ARG A 2 -6.26 -5.56 15.05
N GLN A 3 -5.71 -6.45 14.24
CA GLN A 3 -4.29 -6.42 13.88
C GLN A 3 -4.07 -5.27 12.90
N VAL A 4 -3.05 -4.46 13.17
CA VAL A 4 -2.60 -3.36 12.32
C VAL A 4 -1.10 -3.49 12.15
N TYR A 5 -0.62 -3.28 10.93
CA TYR A 5 0.81 -3.32 10.63
C TYR A 5 1.30 -1.92 10.32
N GLN A 6 2.39 -1.53 10.98
CA GLN A 6 3.12 -0.32 10.63
C GLN A 6 4.20 -0.68 9.60
N LEU A 7 4.25 0.07 8.50
CA LEU A 7 5.30 -0.02 7.49
C LEU A 7 6.48 0.84 7.96
N LEU A 8 7.66 0.23 8.10
CA LEU A 8 8.88 0.90 8.49
C LEU A 8 9.96 0.64 7.43
N CYS A 9 10.85 1.60 7.22
CA CYS A 9 12.02 1.39 6.38
C CYS A 9 12.92 0.33 7.02
N ALA A 10 13.28 -0.70 6.25
CA ALA A 10 14.23 -1.71 6.67
C ALA A 10 15.67 -1.16 6.55
N SER A 11 16.51 -1.47 7.54
CA SER A 11 17.96 -1.28 7.42
C SER A 11 18.59 -2.34 6.52
N ALA A 12 19.89 -2.22 6.21
CA ALA A 12 20.58 -3.20 5.36
C ALA A 12 20.60 -4.61 5.97
N ASP A 13 20.59 -4.70 7.30
CA ASP A 13 20.71 -5.96 8.06
C ASP A 13 19.35 -6.50 8.55
N ASP A 14 18.26 -5.77 8.30
CA ASP A 14 16.90 -6.20 8.67
C ASP A 14 16.37 -7.24 7.67
N ASN A 15 15.69 -8.27 8.17
CA ASN A 15 14.82 -9.10 7.34
C ASN A 15 13.65 -8.24 6.83
N ASP A 16 13.61 -7.97 5.53
CA ASP A 16 12.50 -7.25 4.89
C ASP A 16 11.25 -8.12 4.79
N SER A 17 10.08 -7.46 4.72
CA SER A 17 8.77 -8.11 4.66
C SER A 17 8.38 -8.65 3.28
N GLY A 18 9.28 -8.59 2.31
CA GLY A 18 8.97 -8.80 0.89
C GLY A 18 8.38 -7.58 0.19
N ILE A 19 8.12 -6.48 0.89
CA ILE A 19 7.65 -5.23 0.29
C ILE A 19 8.85 -4.31 0.02
N LYS A 20 8.94 -3.76 -1.19
CA LYS A 20 9.86 -2.66 -1.53
C LYS A 20 9.15 -1.56 -2.32
N PHE A 21 9.56 -0.31 -2.09
CA PHE A 21 9.20 0.82 -2.95
C PHE A 21 10.36 1.14 -3.91
N GLY A 22 10.02 1.50 -5.15
CA GLY A 22 11.02 1.85 -6.16
C GLY A 22 12.02 0.73 -6.49
N GLY A 23 13.15 1.13 -7.09
CA GLY A 23 14.19 0.26 -7.64
C GLY A 23 13.78 -0.42 -8.94
N GLY A 24 14.44 -1.53 -9.26
CA GLY A 24 14.06 -2.38 -10.39
C GLY A 24 12.83 -3.25 -10.10
N ALA A 25 12.19 -3.74 -11.15
CA ALA A 25 11.03 -4.63 -11.09
C ALA A 25 11.38 -6.06 -11.49
N PHE A 26 10.67 -7.03 -10.92
CA PHE A 26 10.72 -8.43 -11.34
C PHE A 26 9.66 -8.65 -12.42
N ILE A 27 10.03 -8.51 -13.68
CA ILE A 27 9.11 -8.64 -14.83
C ILE A 27 9.69 -9.54 -15.91
N GLU A 28 8.81 -10.23 -16.65
CA GLU A 28 9.19 -11.17 -17.73
C GLU A 28 9.11 -10.52 -19.12
N LYS A 29 8.32 -9.46 -19.25
CA LYS A 29 8.07 -8.73 -20.50
C LYS A 29 8.78 -7.37 -20.47
N ASP A 30 8.64 -6.64 -21.57
CA ASP A 30 9.09 -5.26 -21.67
C ASP A 30 8.55 -4.38 -20.54
N TRP A 31 9.32 -3.34 -20.23
CA TRP A 31 8.94 -2.37 -19.23
C TRP A 31 7.59 -1.73 -19.60
N PRO A 32 6.62 -1.68 -18.67
CA PRO A 32 5.31 -1.10 -18.94
C PRO A 32 5.40 0.35 -19.41
N LYS A 33 4.64 0.69 -20.45
CA LYS A 33 4.45 2.06 -20.93
C LYS A 33 3.02 2.52 -20.73
N ASN A 34 2.84 3.82 -20.52
CA ASN A 34 1.52 4.44 -20.52
C ASN A 34 1.01 4.66 -21.96
N PRO A 35 -0.26 5.10 -22.16
CA PRO A 35 -0.81 5.38 -23.48
C PRO A 35 -0.06 6.44 -24.29
N LEU A 36 0.75 7.28 -23.64
CA LEU A 36 1.59 8.30 -24.28
C LEU A 36 2.96 7.75 -24.71
N GLY A 37 3.26 6.49 -24.42
CA GLY A 37 4.53 5.82 -24.76
C GLY A 37 5.66 6.01 -23.73
N GLU A 38 5.38 6.70 -22.63
CA GLU A 38 6.32 6.93 -21.53
C GLU A 38 6.45 5.68 -20.66
N ASP A 39 7.65 5.41 -20.15
CA ASP A 39 7.86 4.30 -19.20
C ASP A 39 7.13 4.59 -17.88
N LEU A 40 6.34 3.64 -17.41
CA LEU A 40 5.70 3.75 -16.10
C LEU A 40 6.74 3.63 -15.00
N THR A 41 6.60 4.42 -13.94
CA THR A 41 7.49 4.37 -12.78
C THR A 41 7.06 3.25 -11.83
N LEU A 42 8.02 2.43 -11.38
CA LEU A 42 7.75 1.40 -10.38
C LEU A 42 7.48 2.06 -9.03
N LEU A 43 6.31 1.79 -8.46
CA LEU A 43 5.94 2.27 -7.13
C LEU A 43 6.28 1.26 -6.06
N ILE A 44 5.77 0.04 -6.18
CA ILE A 44 5.88 -1.01 -5.17
C ILE A 44 6.09 -2.37 -5.83
N THR A 45 6.89 -3.21 -5.18
CA THR A 45 6.98 -4.64 -5.48
C THR A 45 6.76 -5.45 -4.22
N ILE A 46 6.06 -6.57 -4.38
CA ILE A 46 5.73 -7.52 -3.32
C ILE A 46 6.27 -8.89 -3.73
N ASP A 47 7.19 -9.43 -2.94
CA ASP A 47 7.52 -10.85 -2.91
C ASP A 47 6.41 -11.58 -2.14
N SER A 48 5.61 -12.36 -2.86
CA SER A 48 4.43 -13.01 -2.31
C SER A 48 4.77 -14.04 -1.25
N ASP A 49 5.90 -14.74 -1.39
CA ASP A 49 6.28 -15.80 -0.44
C ASP A 49 6.76 -15.18 0.87
N LYS A 50 7.62 -14.17 0.80
CA LYS A 50 8.03 -13.41 1.99
C LYS A 50 6.84 -12.78 2.70
N LEU A 51 5.97 -12.07 1.99
CA LEU A 51 4.85 -11.38 2.62
C LEU A 51 3.81 -12.38 3.19
N ASN A 52 3.58 -13.51 2.54
CA ASN A 52 2.71 -14.56 3.09
C ASN A 52 3.28 -15.20 4.36
N ASN A 53 4.60 -15.36 4.44
CA ASN A 53 5.27 -15.88 5.64
C ASN A 53 5.18 -14.90 6.82
N GLU A 54 5.28 -13.60 6.54
CA GLU A 54 5.11 -12.54 7.54
C GLU A 54 3.62 -12.35 7.94
N ILE A 55 2.72 -12.41 6.96
CA ILE A 55 1.28 -12.21 7.16
C ILE A 55 0.50 -13.35 6.50
N ASN A 56 0.14 -14.36 7.29
CA ASN A 56 -0.61 -15.55 6.86
C ASN A 56 -2.05 -15.28 6.39
N ARG A 57 -2.48 -14.01 6.33
CA ARG A 57 -3.84 -13.62 5.91
C ARG A 57 -3.97 -13.33 4.42
N PHE A 58 -2.93 -12.81 3.76
CA PHE A 58 -3.06 -12.29 2.39
C PHE A 58 -3.20 -13.37 1.32
N LYS A 59 -2.80 -14.62 1.61
CA LYS A 59 -2.90 -15.78 0.71
C LYS A 59 -2.53 -15.43 -0.76
N LEU A 60 -1.44 -14.68 -0.94
CA LEU A 60 -0.95 -14.29 -2.25
C LEU A 60 -0.47 -15.52 -3.05
N PRO A 61 -0.47 -15.46 -4.38
CA PRO A 61 0.05 -16.55 -5.22
C PRO A 61 1.51 -16.89 -4.88
N LYS A 62 1.80 -18.16 -4.62
CA LYS A 62 3.16 -18.61 -4.25
C LYS A 62 4.15 -18.48 -5.40
N GLY A 63 5.41 -18.17 -5.07
CA GLY A 63 6.51 -18.04 -6.03
C GLY A 63 6.31 -16.89 -7.02
N ARG A 64 5.55 -15.85 -6.65
CA ARG A 64 5.25 -14.70 -7.51
C ARG A 64 5.78 -13.39 -6.96
N TYR A 65 6.24 -12.53 -7.86
CA TYR A 65 6.44 -11.10 -7.60
C TYR A 65 5.28 -10.30 -8.19
N ILE A 66 4.73 -9.40 -7.39
CA ILE A 66 3.69 -8.46 -7.82
C ILE A 66 4.32 -7.08 -7.87
N SER A 67 4.32 -6.44 -9.04
CA SER A 67 4.86 -5.08 -9.21
C SER A 67 3.74 -4.15 -9.67
N VAL A 68 3.67 -2.97 -9.06
CA VAL A 68 2.71 -1.92 -9.38
C VAL A 68 3.46 -0.71 -9.93
N PHE A 69 3.03 -0.28 -11.10
CA PHE A 69 3.61 0.82 -11.84
C PHE A 69 2.57 1.91 -12.04
N SER A 70 2.99 3.17 -12.04
CA SER A 70 2.12 4.31 -12.33
C SER A 70 2.85 5.37 -13.15
N THR A 71 2.08 6.23 -13.79
CA THR A 71 2.61 7.36 -14.55
C THR A 71 3.19 8.39 -13.60
N TYR A 72 4.44 8.76 -13.86
CA TYR A 72 5.13 9.87 -13.23
C TYR A 72 6.02 10.51 -14.27
N ASN A 73 5.90 11.82 -14.44
CA ASN A 73 6.75 12.58 -15.33
C ASN A 73 7.01 13.94 -14.68
N GLU A 74 8.26 14.25 -14.39
CA GLU A 74 8.67 15.53 -13.80
C GLU A 74 8.53 16.72 -14.76
N ASN A 75 8.49 16.45 -16.08
CA ASN A 75 8.47 17.44 -17.15
C ASN A 75 7.06 17.79 -17.63
N ARG A 76 6.01 17.14 -17.12
CA ARG A 76 4.61 17.49 -17.45
C ARG A 76 3.68 17.27 -16.27
N TYR A 77 2.54 17.94 -16.30
CA TYR A 77 1.46 17.64 -15.37
C TYR A 77 0.91 16.23 -15.69
N PHE A 78 0.97 15.33 -14.70
CA PHE A 78 0.59 13.92 -14.85
C PHE A 78 -0.53 13.48 -13.88
N LEU A 79 -0.99 14.35 -12.98
CA LEU A 79 -1.97 13.97 -11.96
C LEU A 79 -3.32 13.58 -12.58
N ASP A 80 -3.75 14.25 -13.65
CA ASP A 80 -4.98 13.91 -14.39
C ASP A 80 -4.95 12.49 -14.99
N ASP A 81 -3.76 11.92 -15.17
CA ASP A 81 -3.61 10.56 -15.70
C ASP A 81 -3.83 9.47 -14.65
N ILE A 82 -3.78 9.83 -13.36
CA ILE A 82 -3.76 8.86 -12.26
C ILE A 82 -4.77 9.16 -11.14
N ILE A 83 -5.43 10.32 -11.17
CA ILE A 83 -6.44 10.71 -10.20
C ILE A 83 -7.84 10.49 -10.80
N PHE A 84 -8.78 10.13 -9.92
CA PHE A 84 -10.19 9.96 -10.24
C PHE A 84 -11.01 10.90 -9.37
N PHE A 85 -11.85 11.74 -9.98
CA PHE A 85 -12.70 12.69 -9.27
C PHE A 85 -14.18 12.31 -9.25
N GLY A 86 -14.59 11.30 -10.02
CA GLY A 86 -15.90 10.67 -9.87
C GLY A 86 -16.70 10.45 -11.16
N ASP A 87 -16.18 10.83 -12.33
CA ASP A 87 -16.91 10.68 -13.59
C ASP A 87 -16.42 9.51 -14.48
N ASP A 88 -17.33 8.97 -15.29
CA ASP A 88 -17.04 7.78 -16.10
C ASP A 88 -16.00 8.03 -17.20
N ILE A 89 -15.85 9.27 -17.68
CA ILE A 89 -14.87 9.62 -18.73
C ILE A 89 -13.46 9.54 -18.13
N GLU A 90 -13.25 10.16 -16.97
CA GLU A 90 -12.02 10.05 -16.18
C GLU A 90 -11.71 8.60 -15.82
N LEU A 91 -12.70 7.84 -15.35
CA LEU A 91 -12.50 6.44 -14.99
C LEU A 91 -12.03 5.60 -16.18
N ASN A 92 -12.59 5.83 -17.37
CA ASN A 92 -12.17 5.15 -18.59
C ASN A 92 -10.77 5.62 -19.03
N TYR A 93 -10.47 6.90 -18.87
CA TYR A 93 -9.16 7.47 -19.15
C TYR A 93 -8.06 6.84 -18.27
N ILE A 94 -8.20 6.81 -16.95
CA ILE A 94 -7.18 6.22 -16.07
C ILE A 94 -7.01 4.70 -16.27
N LYS A 95 -8.09 4.01 -16.66
CA LYS A 95 -8.07 2.57 -16.99
C LYS A 95 -7.35 2.25 -18.30
N SER A 96 -7.07 3.25 -19.14
CA SER A 96 -6.44 3.05 -20.45
C SER A 96 -4.98 2.59 -20.39
N GLY A 97 -4.34 2.66 -19.21
CA GLY A 97 -3.01 2.09 -18.99
C GLY A 97 -2.03 2.96 -18.22
N PHE A 98 -2.48 4.04 -17.59
CA PHE A 98 -1.61 4.94 -16.80
C PHE A 98 -1.15 4.33 -15.47
N THR A 99 -1.80 3.25 -15.01
CA THR A 99 -1.35 2.39 -13.91
C THR A 99 -1.39 0.94 -14.38
N LYS A 100 -0.38 0.14 -14.00
CA LYS A 100 -0.31 -1.28 -14.36
C LYS A 100 0.15 -2.13 -13.19
N VAL A 101 -0.46 -3.30 -13.05
CA VAL A 101 -0.02 -4.35 -12.13
C VAL A 101 0.49 -5.52 -12.94
N THR A 102 1.66 -6.04 -12.60
CA THR A 102 2.23 -7.25 -13.20
C THR A 102 2.44 -8.31 -12.13
N VAL A 103 2.22 -9.57 -12.50
CA VAL A 103 2.54 -10.75 -11.69
C VAL A 103 3.53 -11.59 -12.48
N SER A 104 4.68 -11.90 -11.90
CA SER A 104 5.76 -12.63 -12.58
C SER A 104 6.34 -13.74 -11.70
N ASN A 105 7.03 -14.70 -12.32
CA ASN A 105 7.81 -15.74 -11.63
C ASN A 105 9.30 -15.47 -11.71
N SER A 106 9.67 -14.45 -12.48
CA SER A 106 11.05 -14.10 -12.74
C SER A 106 11.71 -13.54 -11.48
N SER A 107 12.83 -14.14 -11.08
CA SER A 107 13.74 -13.55 -10.10
C SER A 107 14.72 -12.55 -10.74
N LYS A 108 14.62 -12.33 -12.06
CA LYS A 108 15.47 -11.36 -12.76
C LYS A 108 14.95 -9.95 -12.51
N LEU A 109 15.82 -9.13 -11.92
CA LEU A 109 15.58 -7.71 -11.75
C LEU A 109 15.84 -6.98 -13.07
N ASN A 110 14.86 -6.20 -13.53
CA ASN A 110 15.02 -5.26 -14.64
C ASN A 110 14.88 -3.84 -14.11
N GLU A 111 15.61 -2.90 -14.69
CA GLU A 111 15.61 -1.48 -14.33
C GLU A 111 15.24 -0.63 -15.54
N SER A 112 14.65 0.54 -15.30
CA SER A 112 14.40 1.56 -16.31
C SER A 112 15.08 2.86 -15.91
N GLY A 113 15.16 3.83 -16.82
CA GLY A 113 15.83 5.11 -16.54
C GLY A 113 15.11 5.99 -15.52
N ASN A 114 13.82 5.73 -15.23
CA ASN A 114 12.99 6.53 -14.33
C ASN A 114 12.56 5.70 -13.11
N THR A 115 13.52 5.40 -12.24
CA THR A 115 13.30 4.60 -11.03
C THR A 115 13.59 5.40 -9.77
N PHE A 116 12.61 5.44 -8.86
CA PHE A 116 12.84 5.88 -7.49
C PHE A 116 13.87 4.97 -6.78
N PRO A 117 14.60 5.48 -5.78
CA PRO A 117 15.51 4.65 -5.00
C PRO A 117 14.77 3.49 -4.34
N CYS A 118 15.43 2.32 -4.31
CA CYS A 118 14.87 1.13 -3.68
C CYS A 118 14.81 1.32 -2.15
N GLN A 119 13.59 1.23 -1.59
CA GLN A 119 13.37 1.25 -0.16
C GLN A 119 12.66 -0.04 0.27
N ARG A 120 13.41 -0.91 0.95
CA ARG A 120 12.86 -2.12 1.56
C ARG A 120 12.05 -1.78 2.79
N ILE A 121 10.98 -2.54 3.01
CA ILE A 121 10.05 -2.32 4.11
C ILE A 121 10.10 -3.50 5.06
N LYS A 122 10.01 -3.19 6.35
CA LYS A 122 9.69 -4.15 7.41
C LYS A 122 8.32 -3.84 7.98
N LEU A 123 7.67 -4.87 8.53
CA LEU A 123 6.35 -4.76 9.13
C LEU A 123 6.50 -4.89 10.64
N ASN A 124 5.87 -3.97 11.37
CA ASN A 124 5.73 -4.07 12.81
C ASN A 124 4.26 -4.32 13.16
N GLU A 125 3.95 -5.47 13.74
CA GLU A 125 2.59 -5.85 14.14
C GLU A 125 2.19 -5.15 15.44
N ASN A 126 1.11 -4.38 15.39
CA ASN A 126 0.48 -3.77 16.54
C ASN A 126 -0.93 -4.35 16.76
N LYS A 127 -1.24 -4.74 18.00
CA LYS A 127 -2.58 -5.17 18.38
C LYS A 127 -3.32 -3.99 19.00
N LEU A 128 -4.21 -3.37 18.22
CA LEU A 128 -5.13 -2.39 18.78
C LEU A 128 -6.29 -3.12 19.48
N MET A 129 -6.31 -2.99 20.81
CA MET A 129 -7.55 -3.17 21.57
C MET A 129 -8.48 -2.02 21.18
N MET A 130 -9.72 -2.33 20.80
CA MET A 130 -10.76 -1.30 20.78
C MET A 130 -11.07 -0.88 22.21
N LYS A 131 -10.20 -0.05 22.81
CA LYS A 131 -10.70 0.91 23.78
C LYS A 131 -11.31 2.00 22.92
N ILE A 132 -12.62 1.93 22.69
CA ILE A 132 -13.37 3.11 22.27
C ILE A 132 -13.01 4.16 23.32
N ILE A 133 -12.24 5.14 22.87
CA ILE A 133 -11.95 6.35 23.61
C ILE A 133 -13.34 6.98 23.81
N GLN A 134 -13.94 6.75 24.99
CA GLN A 134 -15.11 7.44 25.48
C GLN A 134 -14.73 8.91 25.72
N HIS A 135 -14.51 9.65 24.66
CA HIS A 135 -14.60 11.10 24.69
C HIS A 135 -15.98 11.52 24.18
N SER A 136 -17.02 10.78 24.59
CA SER A 136 -18.41 11.16 24.36
C SER A 136 -18.97 11.80 25.62
N PRO A 137 -19.49 13.04 25.55
CA PRO A 137 -20.18 13.72 26.66
C PRO A 137 -21.32 12.90 27.29
N PHE A 138 -21.87 11.92 26.55
CA PHE A 138 -22.90 11.00 27.06
C PHE A 138 -22.42 10.10 28.21
N TYR A 139 -21.11 9.78 28.27
CA TYR A 139 -20.56 8.96 29.35
C TYR A 139 -20.46 9.74 30.67
N LEU A 140 -20.17 11.05 30.59
CA LEU A 140 -20.22 11.98 31.72
C LEU A 140 -21.65 12.18 32.22
N MET A 141 -22.62 12.26 31.29
CA MET A 141 -24.03 12.43 31.63
C MET A 141 -24.62 11.20 32.33
N LYS A 142 -24.18 9.98 31.95
CA LYS A 142 -24.56 8.74 32.64
C LYS A 142 -24.04 8.68 34.08
N TYR A 143 -22.78 9.08 34.30
CA TYR A 143 -22.19 9.13 35.64
C TYR A 143 -22.85 10.17 36.57
N GLN A 144 -23.24 11.33 36.03
CA GLN A 144 -24.00 12.32 36.81
C GLN A 144 -25.39 11.82 37.23
N MET A 145 -26.08 11.08 36.35
CA MET A 145 -27.40 10.52 36.65
C MET A 145 -27.35 9.37 37.66
N GLU A 146 -26.32 8.53 37.60
CA GLU A 146 -26.09 7.45 38.58
C GLU A 146 -25.75 8.00 39.98
N TRP A 147 -24.95 9.07 40.06
CA TRP A 147 -24.63 9.75 41.34
C TRP A 147 -25.86 10.39 41.99
N LEU A 148 -26.75 11.01 41.20
CA LEU A 148 -28.01 11.60 41.69
C LEU A 148 -29.01 10.57 42.21
N ALA A 149 -28.96 9.32 41.71
CA ALA A 149 -29.81 8.24 42.17
C ALA A 149 -29.37 7.69 43.54
N THR A 150 -28.08 7.72 43.85
CA THR A 150 -27.53 7.21 45.13
C THR A 150 -27.76 8.16 46.31
N ILE A 151 -28.00 9.44 46.07
CA ILE A 151 -28.20 10.46 47.13
C ILE A 151 -29.68 10.57 47.55
N LYS A 152 -30.60 9.96 46.78
CA LYS A 152 -32.05 9.98 47.04
C LYS A 152 -32.61 8.64 47.56
N SER A 153 -31.75 7.67 47.85
CA SER A 153 -32.08 6.40 48.53
C SER A 153 -31.45 6.36 49.91
#